data_AF-A0A1M5Q9B9-F1
#
_entry.id   AF-A0A1M5Q9B9-F1
#
_cell.length_a   1.000
_cell.length_b   1.000
_cell.length_c   1.000
_cell.angle_alpha   90.00
_cell.angle_beta   90.00
_cell.angle_gamma   90.00
#
_symmetry.space_group_name_H-M   'P 1'
#
loop_
_entity.id
_entity.type
_entity.pdbx_description
1 polymer ?
#
loop_
_entity_poly.entity_id
_entity_poly.type
_entity_poly.pdbx_seq_one_letter_code
_entity_poly.pdbx_strand_id
1 'polypeptide(L)'
;MKLSKELLNGIIIFIGIGVYFLLINIFGFSDIMYLRYFNVFFIFYGINRTLKMKLAEGKINFASDSISALSTGLIGVLLSVIGLVIYSYIKGGDAYMEALPKNFWLGGNSSINVCIICTLIEGIASSVIVTMLLMFYWNNRLKTE
;
A
#
# COMPACT_ATOMS: atom_id res chain seq x y z
N MET A 1 18.89 -1.78 -18.07
CA MET A 1 19.07 -1.40 -16.65
C MET A 1 18.28 -2.38 -15.80
N LYS A 2 18.89 -3.07 -14.83
CA LYS A 2 18.14 -3.95 -13.91
C LYS A 2 17.27 -3.07 -13.02
N LEU A 3 15.95 -3.22 -13.08
CA LEU A 3 15.01 -2.56 -12.18
C LEU A 3 15.41 -2.83 -10.72
N SER A 4 15.46 -1.79 -9.88
CA SER A 4 15.67 -2.00 -8.44
C SER A 4 14.58 -2.92 -7.91
N LYS A 5 14.97 -3.88 -7.08
CA LYS A 5 14.04 -4.86 -6.47
C LYS A 5 12.90 -4.17 -5.73
N GLU A 6 13.19 -3.00 -5.16
CA GLU A 6 12.24 -2.13 -4.47
C GLU A 6 11.13 -1.68 -5.41
N LEU A 7 11.47 -1.29 -6.65
CA LEU A 7 10.48 -0.86 -7.64
C LEU A 7 9.66 -2.04 -8.16
N LEU A 8 10.29 -3.20 -8.37
CA LEU A 8 9.59 -4.41 -8.79
C LEU A 8 8.59 -4.89 -7.74
N ASN A 9 8.98 -4.91 -6.46
CA ASN A 9 8.09 -5.25 -5.36
C ASN A 9 7.03 -4.18 -5.10
N GLY A 10 7.35 -2.89 -5.32
CA GLY A 10 6.38 -1.80 -5.28
C GLY A 10 5.30 -1.94 -6.36
N ILE A 11 5.68 -2.33 -7.57
CA ILE A 11 4.75 -2.64 -8.67
C ILE A 11 3.83 -3.81 -8.30
N ILE A 12 4.36 -4.84 -7.61
CA ILE A 12 3.53 -5.97 -7.16
C ILE A 12 2.47 -5.52 -6.16
N ILE A 13 2.82 -4.62 -5.22
CA ILE A 13 1.85 -4.01 -4.30
C ILE A 13 0.78 -3.26 -5.09
N PHE A 14 1.19 -2.42 -6.04
CA PHE A 14 0.29 -1.66 -6.90
C PHE A 14 -0.68 -2.56 -7.67
N ILE A 15 -0.18 -3.61 -8.33
CA ILE A 15 -1.01 -4.56 -9.08
C ILE A 15 -1.97 -5.30 -8.13
N GLY A 16 -1.49 -5.73 -6.96
CA GLY A 16 -2.32 -6.42 -5.97
C GLY A 16 -3.48 -5.56 -5.48
N ILE A 17 -3.19 -4.32 -5.07
CA ILE A 17 -4.20 -3.35 -4.63
C ILE A 17 -5.14 -2.98 -5.78
N GLY A 18 -4.60 -2.72 -6.97
CA GLY A 18 -5.40 -2.33 -8.14
C GLY A 18 -6.38 -3.42 -8.57
N VAL A 19 -5.92 -4.67 -8.67
CA VAL A 19 -6.77 -5.83 -9.00
C VAL A 19 -7.82 -6.05 -7.92
N TYR A 20 -7.43 -5.98 -6.65
CA TYR A 20 -8.34 -6.11 -5.51
C TYR A 20 -9.44 -5.04 -5.55
N PHE A 21 -9.06 -3.79 -5.78
CA PHE A 21 -9.99 -2.67 -5.89
C PHE A 21 -10.98 -2.85 -7.04
N LEU A 22 -10.49 -3.27 -8.22
CA LEU A 22 -11.36 -3.54 -9.37
C LEU A 22 -12.36 -4.67 -9.10
N LEU A 23 -11.91 -5.75 -8.44
CA LEU A 23 -12.79 -6.86 -8.07
C LEU A 23 -13.90 -6.39 -7.13
N ILE A 24 -13.55 -5.67 -6.07
CA ILE A 24 -14.54 -5.12 -5.11
C ILE A 24 -15.56 -4.22 -5.79
N ASN A 25 -15.09 -3.40 -6.73
CA ASN A 25 -15.95 -2.51 -7.50
C ASN A 25 -16.97 -3.29 -8.34
N ILE A 26 -16.51 -4.35 -9.03
CA ILE A 26 -17.38 -5.23 -9.83
C ILE A 26 -18.43 -5.93 -8.94
N PHE A 27 -18.06 -6.34 -7.72
CA PHE A 27 -18.99 -6.95 -6.78
C PHE A 27 -19.89 -5.95 -6.04
N GLY A 28 -19.71 -4.63 -6.24
CA GLY A 28 -20.52 -3.61 -5.57
C GLY A 28 -20.22 -3.47 -4.06
N PHE A 29 -19.08 -3.97 -3.58
CA PHE A 29 -18.66 -3.85 -2.18
C PHE A 29 -17.75 -2.64 -1.92
N SER A 30 -17.69 -1.69 -2.85
CA SER A 30 -16.85 -0.47 -2.75
C SER A 30 -17.16 0.38 -1.53
N ASP A 31 -18.37 0.23 -1.00
CA ASP A 31 -18.89 1.05 0.10
C ASP A 31 -18.57 0.47 1.48
N ILE A 32 -17.94 -0.69 1.52
CA ILE A 32 -17.52 -1.30 2.78
C ILE A 32 -16.11 -0.80 3.12
N MET A 33 -16.04 0.14 4.06
CA MET A 33 -14.77 0.69 4.56
C MET A 33 -13.80 -0.40 5.05
N TYR A 34 -14.31 -1.47 5.67
CA TYR A 34 -13.49 -2.55 6.22
C TYR A 34 -12.62 -3.27 5.17
N LEU A 35 -13.09 -3.36 3.92
CA LEU A 35 -12.32 -3.98 2.84
C LEU A 35 -11.06 -3.16 2.50
N ARG A 36 -11.04 -1.85 2.79
CA ARG A 36 -9.84 -1.03 2.56
C ARG A 36 -8.67 -1.41 3.46
N TYR A 37 -8.92 -1.86 4.69
CA TYR A 37 -7.86 -2.34 5.57
C TYR A 37 -7.13 -3.56 5.00
N PHE A 38 -7.77 -4.29 4.09
CA PHE A 38 -7.14 -5.42 3.40
C PHE A 38 -5.95 -5.00 2.55
N ASN A 39 -5.88 -3.73 2.13
CA ASN A 39 -4.72 -3.16 1.41
C ASN A 39 -3.42 -3.33 2.20
N VAL A 40 -3.48 -3.30 3.53
CA VAL A 40 -2.32 -3.49 4.40
C VAL A 40 -1.68 -4.86 4.21
N PHE A 41 -2.45 -5.91 3.87
CA PHE A 41 -1.88 -7.24 3.60
C PHE A 41 -1.03 -7.26 2.33
N PHE A 42 -1.42 -6.52 1.29
CA PHE A 42 -0.63 -6.41 0.06
C PHE A 42 0.68 -5.65 0.34
N ILE A 43 0.62 -4.56 1.11
CA ILE A 43 1.79 -3.82 1.57
C ILE A 43 2.72 -4.73 2.38
N PHE A 44 2.18 -5.49 3.34
CA PHE A 44 2.91 -6.47 4.14
C PHE A 44 3.63 -7.50 3.29
N TYR A 45 2.93 -8.08 2.31
CA TYR A 45 3.50 -9.06 1.40
C TYR A 45 4.67 -8.48 0.59
N GLY A 46 4.50 -7.30 -0.01
CA GLY A 46 5.54 -6.67 -0.83
C GLY A 46 6.77 -6.28 -0.02
N ILE A 47 6.59 -5.70 1.17
CA ILE A 47 7.68 -5.32 2.07
C ILE A 47 8.44 -6.55 2.56
N ASN A 48 7.73 -7.60 3.01
CA ASN A 48 8.35 -8.84 3.46
C ASN A 48 9.15 -9.52 2.34
N ARG A 49 8.65 -9.45 1.10
CA ARG A 49 9.36 -9.97 -0.07
C ARG A 49 10.66 -9.20 -0.33
N THR A 50 10.65 -7.86 -0.25
CA THR A 50 11.89 -7.06 -0.36
C THR A 50 12.91 -7.46 0.70
N LEU A 51 12.48 -7.60 1.96
CA LEU A 51 13.36 -8.00 3.05
C LEU A 51 13.96 -9.39 2.83
N LYS A 52 13.16 -10.40 2.49
CA LYS A 52 13.65 -11.76 2.17
C LYS A 52 14.68 -11.75 1.03
N MET A 53 14.46 -10.92 -0.01
CA MET A 53 15.39 -10.82 -1.14
C MET A 53 16.71 -10.15 -0.77
N LYS A 54 16.73 -9.25 0.23
CA LYS A 54 17.97 -8.63 0.76
C LYS A 54 18.69 -9.57 1.73
N LEU A 55 17.94 -10.27 2.58
CA LEU A 55 18.48 -11.28 3.50
C LEU A 55 19.20 -12.42 2.75
N ALA A 56 18.66 -12.87 1.61
CA ALA A 56 19.29 -13.88 0.76
C ALA A 56 20.64 -13.44 0.17
N GLU A 57 20.96 -12.14 0.16
CA GLU A 57 22.24 -11.61 -0.31
C GLU A 57 23.32 -11.56 0.79
N GLY A 58 23.00 -11.97 2.02
CA GLY A 58 23.96 -12.15 3.11
C GLY A 58 24.55 -10.88 3.70
N LYS A 59 24.12 -9.68 3.27
CA LYS A 59 24.56 -8.38 3.80
C LYS A 59 23.42 -7.69 4.53
N ILE A 60 23.20 -8.09 5.77
CA ILE A 60 22.11 -7.55 6.59
C ILE A 60 22.59 -6.26 7.24
N ASN A 61 21.96 -5.15 6.87
CA ASN A 61 22.20 -3.87 7.51
C ASN A 61 20.85 -3.28 7.87
N PHE A 62 20.56 -3.24 9.17
CA PHE A 62 19.27 -2.83 9.71
C PHE A 62 18.77 -1.50 9.12
N ALA A 63 19.64 -0.50 9.02
CA ALA A 63 19.27 0.81 8.48
C ALA A 63 19.00 0.76 6.97
N SER A 64 19.90 0.12 6.20
CA SER A 64 19.78 -0.01 4.74
C SER A 64 18.54 -0.82 4.33
N ASP A 65 18.30 -1.93 5.04
CA ASP A 65 17.18 -2.83 4.77
C ASP A 65 15.85 -2.18 5.14
N SER A 66 15.80 -1.42 6.25
CA SER A 66 14.63 -0.61 6.62
C SER A 66 14.29 0.43 5.56
N ILE A 67 15.29 1.16 5.05
CA ILE A 67 15.08 2.18 4.02
C ILE A 67 14.57 1.53 2.72
N SER A 68 15.14 0.39 2.35
CA SER A 68 14.75 -0.36 1.14
C SER A 68 13.30 -0.90 1.24
N ALA A 69 12.97 -1.48 2.38
CA ALA A 69 11.64 -1.98 2.71
C ALA A 69 10.59 -0.85 2.72
N LEU A 70 10.90 0.27 3.37
CA LEU A 70 10.02 1.43 3.40
C LEU A 70 9.82 2.02 2.00
N SER A 71 10.91 2.13 1.21
CA SER A 71 10.85 2.64 -0.16
C SER A 71 9.95 1.78 -1.04
N THR A 72 9.99 0.45 -0.88
CA THR A 72 9.08 -0.48 -1.57
C THR A 72 7.61 -0.15 -1.26
N GLY A 73 7.28 0.01 0.03
CA GLY A 73 5.92 0.34 0.47
C GLY A 73 5.45 1.69 -0.07
N LEU A 74 6.29 2.72 0.04
CA LEU A 74 5.99 4.06 -0.46
C LEU A 74 5.76 4.09 -1.98
N ILE A 75 6.62 3.41 -2.76
CA ILE A 75 6.43 3.28 -4.21
C ILE A 75 5.08 2.62 -4.51
N GLY A 76 4.77 1.50 -3.85
CA GLY A 76 3.50 0.80 -4.05
C GLY A 76 2.28 1.66 -3.71
N VAL A 77 2.33 2.40 -2.60
CA VAL A 77 1.25 3.31 -2.17
C VAL A 77 1.07 4.46 -3.15
N LEU A 78 2.16 5.13 -3.55
CA LEU A 78 2.10 6.25 -4.49
C LEU A 78 1.52 5.82 -5.84
N LEU A 79 1.98 4.69 -6.39
CA LEU A 79 1.41 4.14 -7.62
C LEU A 79 -0.08 3.81 -7.46
N SER A 80 -0.48 3.25 -6.31
CA SER A 80 -1.88 2.91 -6.03
C SER A 80 -2.78 4.14 -5.95
N VAL A 81 -2.29 5.22 -5.34
CA VAL A 81 -3.00 6.50 -5.28
C VAL A 81 -3.15 7.12 -6.67
N ILE A 82 -2.10 7.10 -7.49
CA ILE A 82 -2.17 7.57 -8.88
C ILE A 82 -3.20 6.75 -9.68
N GLY A 83 -3.19 5.43 -9.53
CA GLY A 83 -4.18 4.55 -10.16
C GLY A 83 -5.61 4.88 -9.73
N LEU A 84 -5.83 5.14 -8.44
CA LEU A 84 -7.12 5.53 -7.90
C LEU A 84 -7.60 6.88 -8.46
N VAL A 85 -6.71 7.87 -8.58
CA VAL A 85 -7.00 9.18 -9.18
C VAL A 85 -7.48 9.00 -10.62
N ILE A 86 -6.68 8.31 -11.45
CA ILE A 86 -7.00 8.08 -12.86
C ILE A 86 -8.34 7.36 -13.01
N TYR A 87 -8.54 6.28 -12.24
CA TYR A 87 -9.78 5.52 -12.26
C TYR A 87 -11.00 6.36 -11.87
N SER A 88 -10.86 7.21 -10.85
CA SER A 88 -11.94 8.07 -10.36
C SER A 88 -12.36 9.11 -11.42
N TYR A 89 -11.40 9.71 -12.11
CA TYR A 89 -11.70 10.64 -13.21
C TYR A 89 -12.38 9.93 -14.40
N ILE A 90 -11.96 8.71 -14.75
CA ILE A 90 -12.60 7.93 -15.82
C ILE A 90 -14.06 7.59 -15.48
N LYS A 91 -14.38 7.33 -14.21
CA LYS A 91 -15.72 6.96 -13.74
C LYS A 91 -16.69 8.14 -13.53
N GLY A 92 -16.30 9.36 -13.86
CA GLY A 92 -17.16 10.55 -13.74
C GLY A 92 -16.79 11.49 -12.60
N GLY A 93 -15.60 11.35 -12.01
CA GLY A 93 -15.07 12.29 -11.01
C GLY A 93 -15.96 12.36 -9.78
N ASP A 94 -16.45 13.56 -9.46
CA ASP A 94 -17.24 13.84 -8.25
C ASP A 94 -18.57 13.08 -8.22
N ALA A 95 -19.17 12.75 -9.38
CA ALA A 95 -20.41 11.97 -9.45
C ALA A 95 -20.22 10.51 -9.00
N TYR A 96 -19.01 9.96 -9.11
CA TYR A 96 -18.69 8.61 -8.64
C TYR A 96 -18.55 8.55 -7.10
N MET A 97 -18.40 9.69 -6.43
CA MET A 97 -18.26 9.77 -4.97
C MET A 97 -19.58 9.95 -4.22
N GLU A 98 -20.67 10.38 -4.86
CA GLU A 98 -22.00 10.38 -4.22
C GLU A 98 -22.51 8.96 -3.92
N ALA A 99 -22.01 7.97 -4.65
CA ALA A 99 -22.28 6.55 -4.42
C ALA A 99 -21.42 5.93 -3.31
N LEU A 100 -20.30 6.58 -2.93
CA LEU A 100 -19.41 6.08 -1.88
C LEU A 100 -19.93 6.48 -0.48
N PRO A 101 -19.65 5.66 0.53
CA PRO A 101 -20.29 5.75 1.83
C PRO A 101 -19.91 7.07 2.50
N LYS A 102 -20.93 7.79 2.97
CA LYS A 102 -20.85 9.02 3.80
C LYS A 102 -20.08 8.85 5.12
N ASN A 103 -19.54 7.66 5.35
CA ASN A 103 -18.94 7.19 6.60
C ASN A 103 -17.42 7.16 6.51
N PHE A 104 -16.83 7.80 5.48
CA PHE A 104 -15.41 8.08 5.51
C PHE A 104 -15.13 8.87 6.79
N TRP A 105 -14.22 8.38 7.63
CA TRP A 105 -14.00 8.76 9.03
C TRP A 105 -13.84 10.28 9.31
N LEU A 106 -13.72 11.09 8.26
CA LEU A 106 -13.58 12.56 8.27
C LEU A 106 -14.88 13.28 7.84
N GLY A 107 -16.02 12.85 8.40
CA GLY A 107 -17.37 13.37 8.18
C GLY A 107 -17.45 14.81 7.65
N GLY A 108 -17.85 14.94 6.39
CA GLY A 108 -18.00 16.22 5.70
C GLY A 108 -17.91 16.02 4.18
N ASN A 109 -18.72 16.78 3.44
CA ASN A 109 -18.87 16.81 1.98
C ASN A 109 -17.67 16.19 1.23
N SER A 110 -17.75 14.89 0.94
CA SER A 110 -16.57 14.07 0.61
C SER A 110 -16.12 14.32 -0.84
N SER A 111 -15.36 15.39 -1.03
CA SER A 111 -14.62 15.62 -2.26
C SER A 111 -13.62 14.49 -2.51
N ILE A 112 -13.42 14.13 -3.78
CA ILE A 112 -12.43 13.15 -4.26
C ILE A 112 -11.05 13.37 -3.62
N ASN A 113 -10.69 14.64 -3.42
CA ASN A 113 -9.40 15.06 -2.88
C ASN A 113 -9.20 14.59 -1.43
N VAL A 114 -10.26 14.63 -0.59
CA VAL A 114 -10.18 14.19 0.81
C VAL A 114 -9.95 12.68 0.87
N CYS A 115 -10.70 11.90 0.08
CA CYS A 115 -10.55 10.44 0.01
C CYS A 115 -9.15 10.01 -0.42
N ILE A 116 -8.59 10.69 -1.43
CA ILE A 116 -7.23 10.45 -1.93
C ILE A 116 -6.18 10.76 -0.86
N ILE A 117 -6.26 11.92 -0.21
CA ILE A 117 -5.30 12.34 0.82
C ILE A 117 -5.32 11.37 2.00
N CYS A 118 -6.51 10.96 2.44
CA CYS A 118 -6.62 10.03 3.55
C CYS A 118 -6.09 8.64 3.21
N THR A 119 -6.38 8.14 2.01
CA THR A 119 -5.82 6.87 1.51
C THR A 119 -4.29 6.95 1.42
N LEU A 120 -3.75 8.09 1.00
CA LEU A 120 -2.30 8.32 0.96
C LEU A 120 -1.69 8.28 2.37
N ILE A 121 -2.28 8.99 3.33
CA ILE A 121 -1.81 9.01 4.73
C ILE A 121 -1.88 7.60 5.34
N GLU A 122 -2.99 6.89 5.14
CA GLU A 122 -3.18 5.52 5.63
C GLU A 122 -2.15 4.56 5.01
N GLY A 123 -1.89 4.67 3.70
CA GLY A 123 -0.89 3.87 3.00
C GLY A 123 0.53 4.14 3.48
N ILE A 124 0.88 5.41 3.74
CA ILE A 124 2.20 5.77 4.28
C ILE A 124 2.34 5.22 5.71
N ALA A 125 1.35 5.47 6.58
CA ALA A 125 1.36 5.00 7.95
C ALA A 125 1.50 3.47 8.04
N SER A 126 0.71 2.74 7.25
CA SER A 126 0.79 1.28 7.19
C SER A 126 2.15 0.80 6.67
N SER A 127 2.73 1.45 5.66
CA SER A 127 4.06 1.12 5.16
C SER A 127 5.15 1.28 6.23
N VAL A 128 5.09 2.35 7.03
CA VAL A 128 6.03 2.59 8.14
C VAL A 128 5.87 1.53 9.22
N ILE A 129 4.64 1.28 9.69
CA ILE A 129 4.33 0.30 10.74
C ILE A 129 4.79 -1.10 10.32
N VAL A 130 4.42 -1.52 9.12
CA VAL A 130 4.77 -2.84 8.57
C VAL A 130 6.28 -3.00 8.42
N THR A 131 6.97 -1.97 7.92
CA THR A 131 8.43 -1.99 7.80
C THR A 131 9.08 -2.20 9.16
N MET A 132 8.71 -1.39 10.16
CA MET A 132 9.27 -1.51 11.51
C MET A 132 8.97 -2.88 12.13
N LEU A 133 7.73 -3.36 12.01
CA LEU A 133 7.32 -4.66 12.55
C LEU A 133 8.14 -5.80 11.92
N LEU A 134 8.28 -5.82 10.60
CA LEU A 134 9.05 -6.84 9.91
C LEU A 134 10.55 -6.74 10.23
N MET A 135 11.10 -5.54 10.31
CA MET A 135 12.49 -5.33 10.69
C MET A 135 12.78 -5.84 12.11
N PHE A 136 11.91 -5.57 13.09
CA PHE A 136 12.04 -6.14 14.43
C PHE A 136 11.89 -7.66 14.44
N TYR A 137 10.95 -8.19 13.66
CA TYR A 137 10.73 -9.64 13.53
C TYR A 137 11.96 -10.37 12.97
N TRP A 138 12.54 -9.85 11.88
CA TRP A 138 13.73 -10.45 11.26
C TRP A 138 14.98 -10.22 12.11
N ASN A 139 15.16 -9.05 12.72
CA ASN A 139 16.30 -8.77 13.60
C ASN A 139 16.36 -9.70 14.82
N ASN A 140 15.21 -10.01 15.43
CA ASN A 140 15.18 -10.94 16.57
C ASN A 140 15.55 -12.38 16.16
N ARG A 141 15.17 -12.80 14.95
CA ARG A 141 15.54 -14.13 14.43
C ARG A 141 17.00 -14.25 14.02
N LEU A 142 17.65 -13.15 13.68
CA LEU A 142 19.07 -13.12 13.31
C LEU A 142 20.02 -13.05 14.51
N LYS A 143 19.51 -12.65 15.69
CA LYS A 143 20.28 -12.59 16.94
C LYS A 143 20.20 -13.87 17.78
N THR A 144 19.39 -14.85 17.36
CA THR A 144 19.14 -16.09 18.11
C THR A 144 19.82 -17.32 17.50
N GLU A 145 20.68 -17.13 16.50
CA GLU A 145 21.67 -18.11 16.01
C GLU A 145 23.08 -17.63 16.38
#